data_AF-A0A976Q6X2-F1
#
_entry.id   AF-A0A976Q6X2-F1
#
_cell.length_a   1.000
_cell.length_b   1.000
_cell.length_c   1.000
_cell.angle_alpha   90.00
_cell.angle_beta   90.00
_cell.angle_gamma   90.00
#
_symmetry.space_group_name_H-M   'P 1'
#
loop_
_entity.id
_entity.type
_entity.pdbx_description
1 polymer ?
#
loop_
_entity_poly.entity_id
_entity_poly.type
_entity_poly.pdbx_seq_one_letter_code
_entity_poly.pdbx_strand_id
1 'polypeptide(L)'
;MKEAINKSVRTTKFATKKDNPEKWYLVDADGKVLGRLASEVAKRIRGKCNPMFTPNADIGDNVIIINAEKIKISPKRYELKDYKTHSHYPGGQKIRTYKELIATRPERIIELAVKRMLPKTKLGDKLLHKLKVYKGSDHPHTSQKPEILDIKI
;
A
#
# COMPACT_ATOMS: atom_id res chain seq x y z
N MET A 1 -30.32 -15.97 30.44
CA MET A 1 -31.20 -16.14 29.25
C MET A 1 -30.73 -15.37 28.01
N LYS A 2 -30.43 -14.06 28.08
CA LYS A 2 -29.97 -13.28 26.91
C LYS A 2 -28.65 -13.78 26.29
N GLU A 3 -27.71 -14.29 27.09
CA GLU A 3 -26.44 -14.85 26.58
C GLU A 3 -26.61 -16.18 25.84
N ALA A 4 -27.57 -17.02 26.25
CA ALA A 4 -27.85 -18.31 25.61
C ALA A 4 -28.58 -18.13 24.27
N ILE A 5 -29.48 -17.14 24.16
CA ILE A 5 -30.19 -16.80 22.92
C ILE A 5 -29.19 -16.30 21.86
N ASN A 6 -28.21 -15.49 22.26
CA ASN A 6 -27.20 -14.92 21.36
C ASN A 6 -26.22 -15.98 20.81
N LYS A 7 -26.13 -17.15 21.45
CA LYS A 7 -25.32 -18.29 20.98
C LYS A 7 -26.03 -19.12 19.89
N SER A 8 -27.34 -18.96 19.74
CA SER A 8 -28.17 -19.72 18.78
C SER A 8 -28.33 -19.03 17.41
N VAL A 9 -28.17 -17.70 17.34
CA VAL A 9 -28.31 -16.94 16.09
C VAL A 9 -26.94 -16.78 15.44
N ARG A 10 -26.74 -17.42 14.29
CA ARG A 10 -25.52 -17.28 13.48
C ARG A 10 -25.55 -15.95 12.72
N THR A 11 -25.18 -14.86 13.39
CA THR A 11 -25.10 -13.52 12.77
C THR A 11 -23.66 -13.17 12.39
N THR A 12 -23.47 -12.64 11.18
CA THR A 12 -22.16 -12.13 10.74
C THR A 12 -21.84 -10.82 11.45
N LYS A 13 -20.70 -10.75 12.14
CA LYS A 13 -20.23 -9.52 12.80
C LYS A 13 -19.65 -8.55 11.76
N PHE A 14 -20.17 -7.32 11.72
CA PHE A 14 -19.56 -6.21 10.99
C PHE A 14 -18.60 -5.48 11.92
N ALA A 15 -17.34 -5.34 11.51
CA ALA A 15 -16.34 -4.62 12.30
C ALA A 15 -16.36 -3.13 11.99
N THR A 16 -16.07 -2.32 13.00
CA THR A 16 -15.93 -0.87 12.89
C THR A 16 -14.48 -0.45 13.05
N LYS A 17 -14.17 0.82 12.76
CA LYS A 17 -12.81 1.35 12.90
C LYS A 17 -12.24 1.16 14.32
N LYS A 18 -13.10 1.16 15.36
CA LYS A 18 -12.70 0.96 16.76
C LYS A 18 -12.11 -0.41 17.04
N ASP A 19 -12.48 -1.41 16.23
CA ASP A 19 -12.00 -2.79 16.38
C ASP A 19 -10.62 -2.99 15.72
N ASN A 20 -10.05 -1.96 15.07
CA ASN A 20 -8.77 -2.07 14.38
C ASN A 20 -7.59 -1.75 15.33
N PRO A 21 -6.66 -2.70 15.56
CA PRO A 21 -5.45 -2.45 16.35
C PRO A 21 -4.42 -1.55 15.65
N GLU A 22 -4.61 -1.18 14.37
CA GLU A 22 -3.74 -0.29 13.57
C GLU A 22 -2.25 -0.61 13.72
N LYS A 23 -1.84 -1.82 13.30
CA LYS A 23 -0.43 -2.22 13.36
C LYS A 23 0.42 -1.47 12.34
N TRP A 24 1.70 -1.32 12.65
CA TRP A 24 2.70 -0.76 11.76
C TRP A 24 3.65 -1.85 11.28
N TYR A 25 3.87 -1.90 9.97
CA TYR A 25 4.81 -2.84 9.35
C TYR A 25 5.93 -2.10 8.63
N LEU A 26 7.15 -2.62 8.75
CA LEU A 26 8.31 -2.20 7.98
C LEU A 26 8.61 -3.23 6.90
N VAL A 27 8.73 -2.76 5.66
CA VAL A 27 9.01 -3.59 4.49
C VAL A 27 10.24 -3.04 3.78
N ASP A 28 11.22 -3.91 3.55
CA ASP A 28 12.38 -3.59 2.71
C ASP A 28 12.04 -3.86 1.23
N ALA A 29 12.25 -2.85 0.38
CA ALA A 29 12.06 -2.96 -1.06
C ALA A 29 13.32 -3.45 -1.81
N ASP A 30 14.47 -3.59 -1.14
CA ASP A 30 15.73 -3.99 -1.77
C ASP A 30 15.59 -5.37 -2.45
N GLY A 31 15.88 -5.40 -3.75
CA GLY A 31 15.83 -6.62 -4.56
C GLY A 31 14.42 -7.18 -4.82
N LYS A 32 13.36 -6.58 -4.28
CA LYS A 32 11.98 -7.04 -4.46
C LYS A 32 11.41 -6.56 -5.81
N VAL A 33 10.52 -7.35 -6.42
CA VAL A 33 9.86 -7.01 -7.69
C VAL A 33 8.68 -6.07 -7.44
N LEU A 34 8.67 -4.90 -8.10
CA LEU A 34 7.67 -3.83 -7.91
C LEU A 34 6.22 -4.32 -7.82
N GLY A 35 5.79 -5.15 -8.78
CA GLY A 35 4.41 -5.62 -8.83
C GLY A 35 4.03 -6.57 -7.70
N ARG A 36 4.93 -7.48 -7.33
CA ARG A 36 4.70 -8.45 -6.25
C ARG A 36 4.67 -7.74 -4.90
N LEU A 37 5.63 -6.86 -4.66
CA LEU A 37 5.70 -5.99 -3.49
C LEU A 37 4.40 -5.18 -3.32
N ALA A 38 3.99 -4.47 -4.38
CA ALA A 38 2.81 -3.62 -4.33
C ALA A 38 1.51 -4.40 -4.06
N SER A 39 1.41 -5.64 -4.56
CA SER A 39 0.21 -6.47 -4.36
C SER A 39 0.04 -6.88 -2.91
N GLU A 40 1.11 -7.36 -2.27
CA GLU A 40 1.08 -7.77 -0.86
C GLU A 40 0.85 -6.58 0.07
N VAL A 41 1.51 -5.45 -0.21
CA VAL A 41 1.31 -4.20 0.53
C VAL A 41 -0.14 -3.72 0.41
N ALA A 42 -0.72 -3.73 -0.80
CA ALA A 42 -2.11 -3.33 -1.00
C ALA A 42 -3.11 -4.24 -0.27
N LYS A 43 -2.85 -5.55 -0.18
CA LYS A 43 -3.69 -6.49 0.60
C LYS A 43 -3.71 -6.14 2.08
N ARG A 44 -2.55 -5.78 2.65
CA ARG A 44 -2.42 -5.39 4.06
C ARG A 44 -3.07 -4.04 4.36
N ILE A 45 -2.80 -3.04 3.52
CA ILE A 45 -3.45 -1.72 3.63
C ILE A 45 -4.98 -1.85 3.51
N ARG A 46 -5.47 -2.80 2.70
CA ARG A 46 -6.92 -3.05 2.58
C ARG A 46 -7.51 -3.77 3.80
N GLY A 47 -6.68 -4.37 4.65
CA GLY A 47 -7.10 -5.15 5.81
C GLY A 47 -7.50 -6.59 5.50
N LYS A 48 -7.16 -7.13 4.31
CA LYS A 48 -7.56 -8.49 3.91
C LYS A 48 -6.90 -9.59 4.73
N CYS A 49 -5.78 -9.30 5.40
CA CYS A 49 -5.11 -10.24 6.29
C CYS A 49 -5.79 -10.34 7.66
N ASN A 50 -6.69 -9.41 8.01
CA ASN A 50 -7.43 -9.44 9.26
C ASN A 50 -8.74 -10.24 9.06
N PRO A 51 -9.02 -11.27 9.87
CA PRO A 51 -10.26 -12.03 9.82
C PRO A 51 -11.53 -11.19 10.00
N MET A 52 -11.44 -10.03 10.65
CA MET A 52 -12.56 -9.10 10.85
C MET A 52 -12.81 -8.19 9.64
N PHE A 53 -12.27 -8.52 8.46
CA PHE A 53 -12.39 -7.69 7.27
C PHE A 53 -13.85 -7.35 6.93
N THR A 54 -14.14 -6.05 6.89
CA THR A 54 -15.43 -5.54 6.45
C THR A 54 -15.20 -4.54 5.29
N PRO A 55 -15.86 -4.69 4.13
CA PRO A 55 -15.56 -3.88 2.93
C PRO A 55 -15.77 -2.37 3.09
N ASN A 56 -16.72 -1.94 3.92
CA ASN A 56 -17.05 -0.53 4.14
C ASN A 56 -16.19 0.12 5.24
N ALA A 57 -15.54 -0.68 6.10
CA ALA A 57 -14.74 -0.21 7.21
C ALA A 57 -13.24 -0.17 6.86
N ASP A 58 -12.52 0.69 7.57
CA ASP A 58 -11.06 0.76 7.50
C ASP A 58 -10.45 -0.08 8.64
N ILE A 59 -9.97 -1.27 8.27
CA ILE A 59 -9.32 -2.25 9.17
C ILE A 59 -7.91 -2.56 8.62
N GLY A 60 -7.36 -1.63 7.84
CA GLY A 60 -6.03 -1.75 7.25
C GLY A 60 -4.92 -1.43 8.24
N ASP A 61 -3.75 -2.05 8.02
CA ASP A 61 -2.53 -1.73 8.73
C ASP A 61 -1.74 -0.60 8.04
N ASN A 62 -0.86 0.06 8.80
CA ASN A 62 0.09 1.02 8.28
C ASN A 62 1.34 0.31 7.76
N VAL A 63 1.84 0.73 6.59
CA VAL A 63 3.00 0.10 5.96
C VAL A 63 4.04 1.16 5.62
N ILE A 64 5.24 0.97 6.14
CA ILE A 64 6.44 1.73 5.83
C ILE A 64 7.28 0.91 4.87
N ILE A 65 7.65 1.49 3.73
CA ILE A 65 8.56 0.90 2.75
C ILE A 65 9.86 1.71 2.77
N ILE A 66 10.98 1.02 2.94
CA ILE A 66 12.34 1.59 2.85
C ILE A 66 13.06 1.09 1.60
N ASN A 67 14.16 1.73 1.24
CA ASN A 67 15.01 1.40 0.08
C ASN A 67 14.26 1.41 -1.26
N ALA A 68 13.33 2.36 -1.46
CA ALA A 68 12.52 2.43 -2.67
C ALA A 68 13.34 2.59 -3.97
N GLU A 69 14.57 3.10 -3.88
CA GLU A 69 15.49 3.25 -5.02
C GLU A 69 16.02 1.93 -5.58
N LYS A 70 16.05 0.86 -4.77
CA LYS A 70 16.62 -0.44 -5.14
C LYS A 70 15.59 -1.43 -5.68
N ILE A 71 14.39 -0.95 -6.00
CA ILE A 71 13.30 -1.80 -6.43
C ILE A 71 13.55 -2.36 -7.83
N LYS A 72 13.26 -3.65 -8.02
CA LYS A 72 13.49 -4.33 -9.29
C LYS A 72 12.25 -4.33 -10.17
N ILE A 73 12.49 -4.13 -11.46
CA ILE A 73 11.52 -4.37 -12.54
C ILE A 73 12.19 -5.23 -13.62
N SER A 74 11.39 -5.91 -14.44
CA SER A 74 11.90 -6.63 -15.60
C SER A 74 12.73 -5.69 -16.49
N PRO A 75 13.91 -6.10 -16.99
CA PRO A 75 14.80 -5.25 -17.80
C PRO A 75 14.09 -4.57 -18.97
N LYS A 76 13.25 -5.30 -19.72
CA LYS A 76 12.48 -4.74 -20.84
C LYS A 76 11.54 -3.61 -20.39
N ARG A 77 10.96 -3.71 -19.20
CA ARG A 77 10.08 -2.68 -18.63
C ARG A 77 10.86 -1.51 -18.03
N TYR A 78 12.12 -1.71 -17.64
CA TYR A 78 12.96 -0.62 -17.13
C TYR A 78 13.15 0.47 -18.19
N GLU A 79 13.22 0.09 -19.46
CA GLU A 79 13.46 1.02 -20.57
C GLU A 79 12.17 1.52 -21.21
N LEU A 80 11.18 0.66 -21.38
CA LEU A 80 9.97 0.98 -22.14
C LEU A 80 8.85 1.62 -21.29
N LYS A 81 9.03 1.74 -19.97
CA LYS A 81 7.95 2.19 -19.09
C LYS A 81 7.92 3.71 -18.98
N ASP A 82 6.83 4.26 -19.48
CA ASP A 82 6.52 5.68 -19.36
C ASP A 82 5.39 5.97 -18.36
N TYR A 83 5.52 7.09 -17.66
CA TYR A 83 4.49 7.70 -16.83
C TYR A 83 3.96 8.95 -17.52
N LYS A 84 2.70 8.87 -17.95
CA LYS A 84 2.01 9.94 -18.67
C LYS A 84 1.06 10.68 -17.74
N THR A 85 1.07 12.00 -17.82
CA THR A 85 0.13 12.90 -17.12
C THR A 85 -0.34 13.97 -18.10
N HIS A 86 -1.52 14.55 -17.87
CA HIS A 86 -2.08 15.56 -18.75
C HIS A 86 -2.60 16.74 -17.92
N SER A 87 -2.31 17.97 -18.34
CA SER A 87 -2.76 19.18 -17.65
C SER A 87 -4.19 19.62 -18.02
N HIS A 88 -4.82 18.98 -19.01
CA HIS A 88 -6.12 19.34 -19.61
C HIS A 88 -6.10 20.57 -20.54
N TYR A 89 -4.91 21.09 -20.86
CA TYR A 89 -4.72 22.10 -21.90
C TYR A 89 -4.26 21.46 -23.22
N PRO A 90 -4.53 22.06 -24.40
CA PRO A 90 -3.96 21.62 -25.67
C PRO A 90 -2.43 21.50 -25.59
N GLY A 91 -1.87 20.37 -26.03
CA GLY A 91 -0.42 20.09 -25.91
C GLY A 91 0.07 19.81 -24.48
N GLY A 92 -0.82 19.67 -23.50
CA GLY A 92 -0.49 19.54 -22.07
C GLY A 92 0.00 18.17 -21.61
N GLN A 93 0.40 17.29 -22.52
CA GLN A 93 0.86 15.94 -22.20
C GLN A 93 2.30 15.97 -21.69
N LYS A 94 2.51 15.48 -20.46
CA LYS A 94 3.84 15.33 -19.86
C LYS A 94 4.16 13.84 -19.73
N ILE A 95 5.28 13.43 -20.28
CA ILE A 95 5.80 12.06 -20.23
C ILE A 95 7.07 12.07 -19.39
N ARG A 96 7.16 11.14 -18.44
CA ARG A 96 8.39 10.88 -17.67
C ARG A 96 8.75 9.43 -17.82
N THR A 97 10.01 9.15 -18.15
CA THR A 97 10.51 7.78 -18.25
C THR A 97 10.69 7.18 -16.86
N TYR A 98 10.68 5.84 -16.77
CA TYR A 98 10.99 5.15 -15.51
C TYR A 98 12.38 5.51 -14.98
N LYS A 99 13.38 5.62 -15.89
CA LYS A 99 14.76 6.00 -15.58
C LYS A 99 14.86 7.37 -14.91
N GLU A 100 14.12 8.36 -15.41
CA GLU A 100 14.05 9.68 -14.77
C GLU A 100 13.35 9.64 -13.41
N LEU A 101 12.27 8.87 -13.31
CA LEU A 101 11.44 8.83 -12.11
C LEU A 101 12.17 8.14 -10.95
N ILE A 102 12.93 7.07 -11.21
CA ILE A 102 13.71 6.38 -10.17
C ILE A 102 14.88 7.23 -9.66
N ALA A 103 15.49 8.04 -10.54
CA ALA A 103 16.56 8.96 -10.14
C ALA A 103 16.04 10.13 -9.29
N THR A 104 14.91 10.71 -9.69
CA THR A 104 14.38 11.92 -9.05
C THR A 104 13.51 11.64 -7.84
N ARG A 105 12.55 10.72 -7.94
CA ARG A 105 11.52 10.43 -6.92
C ARG A 105 11.10 8.96 -6.96
N PRO A 106 11.97 8.05 -6.47
CA PRO A 106 11.69 6.62 -6.49
C PRO A 106 10.46 6.25 -5.65
N GLU A 107 10.11 7.03 -4.62
CA GLU A 107 8.93 6.77 -3.79
C GLU A 107 7.65 6.77 -4.63
N ARG A 108 7.59 7.67 -5.62
CA ARG A 108 6.42 7.87 -6.46
C ARG A 108 6.09 6.64 -7.31
N ILE A 109 7.08 5.84 -7.68
CA ILE A 109 6.89 4.60 -8.44
C ILE A 109 6.05 3.62 -7.63
N ILE A 110 6.40 3.44 -6.36
CA ILE A 110 5.74 2.51 -5.44
C ILE A 110 4.36 3.04 -5.07
N GLU A 111 4.24 4.32 -4.74
CA GLU A 111 2.96 4.96 -4.46
C GLU A 111 1.97 4.78 -5.62
N LEU A 112 2.41 5.01 -6.86
CA LEU A 112 1.55 4.86 -8.03
C LEU A 112 1.18 3.40 -8.30
N ALA A 113 2.08 2.45 -8.00
CA ALA A 113 1.78 1.03 -8.11
C ALA A 113 0.71 0.60 -7.10
N VAL A 114 0.90 0.94 -5.82
CA VAL A 114 -0.04 0.61 -4.74
C VAL A 114 -1.37 1.34 -4.91
N LYS A 115 -1.36 2.64 -5.25
CA LYS A 115 -2.57 3.42 -5.51
C LYS A 115 -3.47 2.78 -6.58
N ARG A 116 -2.87 2.21 -7.62
CA ARG A 116 -3.62 1.53 -8.69
C ARG A 116 -4.19 0.18 -8.27
N MET A 117 -3.70 -0.42 -7.19
CA MET A 117 -4.20 -1.69 -6.64
C MET A 117 -5.27 -1.50 -5.55
N LEU A 118 -5.46 -0.28 -5.05
CA LEU A 118 -6.51 0.07 -4.10
C LEU A 118 -7.82 0.43 -4.83
N PRO A 119 -8.98 0.28 -4.15
CA PRO A 119 -10.27 0.68 -4.72
C PRO A 119 -10.30 2.18 -4.98
N LYS A 120 -10.79 2.61 -6.15
CA LYS A 120 -10.86 4.02 -6.56
C LYS A 120 -12.07 4.73 -5.95
N THR A 121 -12.12 4.77 -4.63
CA THR A 121 -13.20 5.38 -3.85
C THR A 121 -12.62 6.31 -2.78
N LYS A 122 -13.46 7.15 -2.16
CA LYS A 122 -13.06 8.02 -1.04
C LYS A 122 -12.36 7.26 0.08
N LEU A 123 -12.74 5.99 0.31
CA LEU A 123 -12.08 5.15 1.30
C LEU A 123 -10.70 4.69 0.82
N GLY A 124 -10.54 4.31 -0.46
CA GLY A 124 -9.23 3.96 -1.00
C GLY A 124 -8.23 5.11 -0.96
N ASP A 125 -8.67 6.34 -1.20
CA ASP A 125 -7.82 7.52 -1.03
C ASP A 125 -7.37 7.70 0.42
N LYS A 126 -8.27 7.46 1.40
CA LYS A 126 -7.92 7.45 2.82
C LYS A 126 -6.90 6.35 3.16
N LEU A 127 -7.09 5.15 2.60
CA LEU A 127 -6.19 4.02 2.80
C LEU A 127 -4.79 4.30 2.25
N LEU A 128 -4.66 5.04 1.15
CA LEU A 128 -3.36 5.38 0.58
C LEU A 128 -2.49 6.19 1.57
N HIS A 129 -3.09 6.99 2.46
CA HIS A 129 -2.34 7.74 3.46
C HIS A 129 -1.63 6.85 4.51
N LYS A 130 -2.05 5.59 4.65
CA LYS A 130 -1.39 4.58 5.51
C LYS A 130 -0.09 4.04 4.94
N LEU A 131 0.16 4.26 3.65
CA LEU A 131 1.42 3.94 3.01
C LEU A 131 2.42 5.08 3.24
N LYS A 132 3.60 4.74 3.76
CA LYS A 132 4.76 5.63 3.83
C LYS A 132 5.89 5.00 3.03
N VAL A 133 6.48 5.75 2.11
CA VAL A 133 7.57 5.25 1.26
C VAL A 133 8.74 6.19 1.42
N TYR A 134 9.93 5.61 1.63
CA TYR A 134 11.18 6.33 1.77
C TYR A 134 12.19 5.83 0.75
N LYS A 135 12.96 6.77 0.19
CA LYS A 135 14.05 6.45 -0.74
C LYS A 135 15.15 5.61 -0.08
N GLY A 136 15.60 6.03 1.10
CA GLY A 136 16.70 5.39 1.84
C GLY A 136 16.24 4.34 2.85
N SER A 137 17.18 3.91 3.68
CA SER A 137 16.99 2.91 4.75
C SER A 137 16.27 3.46 5.98
N ASP A 138 16.37 4.77 6.22
CA ASP A 138 15.85 5.41 7.42
C ASP A 138 14.40 5.89 7.26
N HIS A 139 13.66 5.82 8.36
CA HIS A 139 12.29 6.33 8.47
C HIS A 139 12.10 7.07 9.80
N PRO A 140 11.36 8.19 9.82
CA PRO A 140 11.15 9.00 11.03
C PRO A 140 10.13 8.41 12.02
N HIS A 141 9.56 7.23 11.73
CA HIS A 141 8.43 6.65 12.47
C HIS A 141 8.84 5.65 13.55
N THR A 142 10.03 5.81 14.14
CA THR A 142 10.59 4.89 15.16
C THR A 142 9.67 4.74 16.38
N SER A 143 8.96 5.80 16.78
CA SER A 143 8.05 5.78 17.94
C SER A 143 6.86 4.82 17.78
N GLN A 144 6.53 4.43 16.55
CA GLN A 144 5.40 3.54 16.25
C GLN A 144 5.75 2.05 16.36
N LYS A 145 7.03 1.71 16.64
CA LYS A 145 7.53 0.33 16.79
C LYS A 145 7.05 -0.62 15.68
N PRO A 146 7.43 -0.36 14.42
CA PRO A 146 6.96 -1.18 13.31
C PRO A 146 7.50 -2.62 13.39
N GLU A 147 6.65 -3.59 13.11
CA GLU A 147 7.02 -5.00 12.98
C GLU A 147 7.64 -5.24 11.60
N ILE A 148 8.77 -5.94 11.53
CA ILE A 148 9.41 -6.27 10.26
C ILE A 148 8.55 -7.31 9.55
N LEU A 149 8.14 -6.98 8.31
CA LEU A 149 7.35 -7.86 7.48
C LEU A 149 8.19 -8.42 6.34
N ASP A 150 8.51 -9.71 6.41
CA ASP A 150 9.12 -10.38 5.27
C ASP A 150 8.05 -10.82 4.27
N ILE A 151 8.14 -10.25 3.07
CA ILE A 151 7.26 -10.61 1.96
C ILE A 151 7.94 -11.78 1.22
N LYS A 152 7.36 -12.97 1.41
CA LYS A 152 7.68 -14.15 0.59
C LYS A 152 7.29 -13.85 -0.86
N ILE A 153 8.28 -13.79 -1.73
CA ILE A 153 8.15 -13.51 -3.16
C ILE A 153 8.14 -14.80 -3.97
#